data_AF-A0A8T4G0Q9-F1
#
_entry.id   AF-A0A8T4G0Q9-F1
#
_cell.length_a   1.000
_cell.length_b   1.000
_cell.length_c   1.000
_cell.angle_alpha   90.00
_cell.angle_beta   90.00
_cell.angle_gamma   90.00
#
_symmetry.space_group_name_H-M   'P 1'
#
loop_
_entity.id
_entity.type
_entity.pdbx_description
1 polymer ?
#
loop_
_entity_poly.entity_id
_entity_poly.type
_entity_poly.pdbx_seq_one_letter_code
_entity_poly.pdbx_strand_id
1 'polypeptide(L)'
;MVLNNEMGKLLDVLGNETRRRILLLLTRRPYFVSELSQELGVGQKAVLEHLRILERAGLIEGRVEKIPRGRPRKYYTIKRGFRLEVLLTPYLFGTEMYEPKAPRKTAEYEHAKELIKSQEPVETKIRELAEFLREIEEKISEHMRAKQELEEVRLLAEAYIENLMRRIAQESEKEFDELLKEIEPFLPKEFINELKRIKKELYSV
;
A
#
# COMPACT_ATOMS: atom_id res chain seq x y z
N MET A 1 -5.16 -6.88 -6.98
CA MET A 1 -4.28 -6.27 -8.00
C MET A 1 -4.92 -5.01 -8.58
N VAL A 2 -4.59 -3.81 -8.07
CA VAL A 2 -5.38 -2.59 -8.37
C VAL A 2 -4.80 -1.86 -9.61
N LEU A 3 -5.67 -1.38 -10.53
CA LEU A 3 -5.41 -0.45 -11.66
C LEU A 3 -5.98 0.96 -11.32
N ASN A 4 -5.48 2.14 -11.71
CA ASN A 4 -4.21 2.58 -12.31
C ASN A 4 -4.05 4.13 -12.10
N ASN A 5 -5.13 4.90 -11.89
CA ASN A 5 -5.06 6.37 -11.88
C ASN A 5 -4.80 7.02 -10.50
N GLU A 6 -5.36 6.48 -9.41
CA GLU A 6 -5.03 6.99 -8.06
C GLU A 6 -3.67 6.47 -7.56
N MET A 7 -3.25 5.30 -8.03
CA MET A 7 -1.97 4.70 -7.65
C MET A 7 -0.79 5.24 -8.44
N GLY A 8 -0.95 5.51 -9.74
CA GLY A 8 0.06 6.27 -10.49
C GLY A 8 0.36 7.59 -9.78
N LYS A 9 -0.69 8.32 -9.37
CA LYS A 9 -0.56 9.55 -8.58
C LYS A 9 0.15 9.32 -7.25
N LEU A 10 -0.13 8.23 -6.53
CA LEU A 10 0.56 7.95 -5.27
C LEU A 10 2.03 7.61 -5.49
N LEU A 11 2.35 6.78 -6.47
CA LEU A 11 3.72 6.47 -6.85
C LEU A 11 4.48 7.72 -7.34
N ASP A 12 3.82 8.63 -8.07
CA ASP A 12 4.38 9.92 -8.46
C ASP A 12 4.68 10.80 -7.22
N VAL A 13 3.78 10.80 -6.23
CA VAL A 13 4.00 11.48 -4.96
C VAL A 13 5.18 10.85 -4.22
N LEU A 14 5.26 9.53 -4.13
CA LEU A 14 6.36 8.83 -3.45
C LEU A 14 7.67 8.81 -4.25
N GLY A 15 7.64 9.08 -5.55
CA GLY A 15 8.80 9.07 -6.43
C GLY A 15 9.83 10.16 -6.11
N ASN A 16 9.43 11.24 -5.43
CA ASN A 16 10.33 12.31 -5.02
C ASN A 16 11.00 12.03 -3.67
N GLU A 17 12.33 12.13 -3.63
CA GLU A 17 13.14 11.87 -2.44
C GLU A 17 12.79 12.79 -1.26
N THR A 18 12.65 14.10 -1.48
CA THR A 18 12.32 15.05 -0.42
C THR A 18 10.97 14.73 0.22
N ARG A 19 9.97 14.33 -0.57
CA ARG A 19 8.67 13.88 -0.05
C ARG A 19 8.80 12.61 0.79
N ARG A 20 9.61 11.62 0.36
CA ARG A 20 9.90 10.42 1.19
C ARG A 20 10.61 10.78 2.50
N ARG A 21 11.59 11.69 2.46
CA ARG A 21 12.28 12.16 3.67
C ARG A 21 11.35 12.92 4.62
N ILE A 22 10.44 13.75 4.11
CA ILE A 22 9.39 14.39 4.92
C ILE A 22 8.55 13.32 5.62
N LEU A 23 8.03 12.33 4.87
CA LEU A 23 7.23 11.25 5.47
C LEU A 23 8.00 10.50 6.55
N LEU A 24 9.29 10.20 6.34
CA LEU A 24 10.16 9.56 7.33
C LEU A 24 10.35 10.40 8.60
N LEU A 25 10.44 11.74 8.49
CA LEU A 25 10.51 12.60 9.67
C LEU A 25 9.18 12.60 10.43
N LEU A 26 8.06 12.67 9.70
CA LEU A 26 6.71 12.70 10.28
C LEU A 26 6.32 11.39 10.98
N THR A 27 7.00 10.26 10.74
CA THR A 27 6.78 9.03 11.52
C THR A 27 7.35 9.10 12.94
N ARG A 28 8.28 10.03 13.21
CA ARG A 28 8.93 10.18 14.52
C ARG A 28 8.13 11.07 15.46
N ARG A 29 7.62 12.20 14.95
CA ARG A 29 6.82 13.19 15.69
C ARG A 29 6.16 14.19 14.71
N PRO A 30 5.23 15.04 15.15
CA PRO A 30 4.77 16.18 14.37
C PRO A 30 5.90 17.20 14.10
N TYR A 31 5.91 17.81 12.90
CA TYR A 31 6.87 18.85 12.53
C TYR A 31 6.16 20.08 11.92
N PHE A 32 6.76 21.26 12.09
CA PHE A 32 6.39 22.46 11.33
C PHE A 32 7.41 22.80 10.24
N VAL A 33 7.02 23.66 9.29
CA VAL A 33 7.74 23.90 8.03
C VAL A 33 9.21 24.26 8.22
N SER A 34 9.54 25.12 9.19
CA SER A 34 10.93 25.55 9.39
C SER A 34 11.81 24.46 10.03
N GLU A 35 11.26 23.56 10.84
CA GLU A 35 12.02 22.40 11.32
C GLU A 35 12.33 21.45 10.16
N LEU A 36 11.32 21.13 9.34
CA LEU A 36 11.52 20.28 8.16
C LEU A 36 12.54 20.90 7.20
N SER A 37 12.51 22.23 7.03
CA SER A 37 13.48 22.95 6.22
C SER A 37 14.91 22.80 6.73
N GLN A 38 15.11 22.88 8.05
CA GLN A 38 16.43 22.68 8.68
C GLN A 38 16.89 21.23 8.57
N GLU A 39 16.05 20.26 8.94
CA GLU A 39 16.36 18.82 8.90
C GLU A 39 16.67 18.32 7.48
N LEU A 40 15.99 18.88 6.47
CA LEU A 40 16.13 18.44 5.08
C LEU A 40 17.22 19.19 4.32
N GLY A 41 17.65 20.36 4.80
CA GLY A 41 18.51 21.28 4.05
C GLY A 41 17.80 21.88 2.82
N VAL A 42 16.46 21.98 2.85
CA VAL A 42 15.63 22.43 1.72
C VAL A 42 14.91 23.72 2.11
N GLY A 43 14.83 24.69 1.21
CA GLY A 43 14.17 25.98 1.49
C GLY A 43 12.70 25.84 1.87
N GLN A 44 12.23 26.68 2.81
CA GLN A 44 10.86 26.61 3.37
C GLN A 44 9.75 26.65 2.31
N LYS A 45 9.94 27.42 1.22
CA LYS A 45 8.98 27.48 0.11
C LYS A 45 8.81 26.13 -0.60
N ALA A 46 9.92 25.42 -0.84
CA ALA A 46 9.90 24.09 -1.46
C ALA A 46 9.31 23.04 -0.51
N VAL A 47 9.65 23.09 0.78
CA VAL A 47 9.05 22.24 1.81
C VAL A 47 7.53 22.45 1.87
N LEU A 48 7.05 23.70 1.85
CA LEU A 48 5.63 24.01 1.85
C LEU A 48 4.91 23.39 0.64
N GLU A 49 5.53 23.43 -0.54
CA GLU A 49 4.95 22.83 -1.75
C GLU A 49 4.89 21.30 -1.67
N HIS A 50 5.94 20.66 -1.16
CA HIS A 50 5.93 19.22 -0.90
C HIS A 50 4.84 18.82 0.10
N LEU A 51 4.68 19.57 1.18
CA LEU A 51 3.62 19.34 2.17
C LEU A 51 2.23 19.49 1.54
N ARG A 52 2.00 20.47 0.67
CA ARG A 52 0.74 20.62 -0.07
C ARG A 52 0.46 19.43 -0.98
N ILE A 53 1.46 18.91 -1.67
CA ILE A 53 1.31 17.72 -2.52
C ILE A 53 0.95 16.50 -1.66
N LEU A 54 1.64 16.29 -0.55
CA LEU A 54 1.38 15.20 0.39
C LEU A 54 -0.01 15.30 1.07
N GLU A 55 -0.43 16.52 1.43
CA GLU A 55 -1.75 16.79 2.04
C GLU A 55 -2.87 16.57 1.03
N ARG A 56 -2.69 16.99 -0.24
CA ARG A 56 -3.63 16.71 -1.35
C ARG A 56 -3.72 15.22 -1.67
N ALA A 57 -2.63 14.47 -1.53
CA ALA A 57 -2.61 13.02 -1.67
C ALA A 57 -3.22 12.29 -0.46
N GLY A 58 -3.65 13.03 0.59
CA GLY A 58 -4.28 12.46 1.77
C GLY A 58 -3.33 11.74 2.74
N LEU A 59 -2.01 11.80 2.50
CA LEU A 59 -0.99 11.11 3.30
C LEU A 59 -0.75 11.79 4.65
N ILE A 60 -0.85 13.12 4.64
CA ILE A 60 -0.62 13.95 5.82
C ILE A 60 -1.82 14.86 6.06
N GLU A 61 -1.93 15.34 7.29
CA GLU A 61 -2.82 16.44 7.66
C GLU A 61 -2.02 17.47 8.43
N GLY A 62 -2.46 18.73 8.40
CA GLY A 62 -1.88 19.75 9.24
C GLY A 62 -2.87 20.38 10.20
N ARG A 63 -2.44 20.57 11.44
CA ARG A 63 -3.21 21.17 12.54
C ARG A 63 -2.56 22.46 12.98
N VAL A 64 -3.35 23.52 13.14
CA VAL A 64 -2.88 24.81 13.62
C VAL A 64 -2.94 24.80 15.14
N GLU A 65 -1.79 24.94 15.78
CA GLU A 65 -1.69 25.02 17.23
C GLU A 65 -1.44 26.47 17.65
N LYS A 66 -2.22 26.91 18.64
CA LYS A 66 -2.02 28.20 19.31
C LYS A 66 -0.92 28.02 20.36
N ILE A 67 0.08 28.90 20.31
CA ILE A 67 1.20 28.87 21.24
C ILE A 67 0.99 30.00 22.26
N PRO A 68 1.20 29.78 23.57
CA PRO A 68 0.95 30.79 24.61
C PRO A 68 1.64 32.13 24.38
N ARG A 69 2.80 32.12 23.72
CA ARG A 69 3.53 33.31 23.28
C ARG A 69 4.07 33.08 21.87
N GLY A 70 3.45 33.71 20.87
CA GLY A 70 3.91 33.70 19.49
C GLY A 70 2.81 33.52 18.45
N ARG A 71 3.20 33.57 17.17
CA ARG A 71 2.30 33.29 16.05
C ARG A 71 1.87 31.82 16.04
N PRO A 72 0.61 31.50 15.74
CA PRO A 72 0.16 30.12 15.56
C PRO A 72 1.06 29.37 14.57
N ARG A 73 1.32 28.08 14.84
CA ARG A 73 2.12 27.21 13.96
C ARG A 73 1.26 26.08 13.44
N LYS A 74 1.38 25.80 12.14
CA LYS A 74 0.77 24.60 11.53
C LYS A 74 1.78 23.46 11.63
N TYR A 75 1.43 22.44 12.42
CA TYR A 75 2.16 21.18 12.51
C TYR A 75 1.56 20.17 11.56
N TYR A 76 2.39 19.32 10.98
CA TYR A 76 1.98 18.26 10.07
C TYR A 76 2.19 16.90 10.72
N THR A 77 1.28 15.97 10.47
CA THR A 77 1.30 14.58 10.95
C THR A 77 0.85 13.62 9.85
N ILE A 78 1.23 12.35 9.96
CA ILE A 78 0.66 11.30 9.11
C ILE A 78 -0.85 11.21 9.41
N LYS A 79 -1.68 11.35 8.38
CA LYS A 79 -3.14 11.32 8.51
C LYS A 79 -3.66 9.89 8.63
N ARG A 80 -3.14 9.00 7.78
CA ARG A 80 -3.46 7.57 7.73
C ARG A 80 -2.22 6.80 7.29
N GLY A 81 -1.95 5.68 7.95
CA GLY A 81 -1.00 4.71 7.44
C GLY A 81 -1.60 3.98 6.24
N PHE A 82 -0.76 3.58 5.30
CA PHE A 82 -1.11 2.66 4.23
C PHE A 82 0.04 1.66 4.07
N ARG A 83 -0.28 0.43 3.67
CA ARG A 83 0.68 -0.55 3.17
C ARG A 83 0.54 -0.61 1.67
N LEU A 84 1.66 -0.42 0.98
CA LEU A 84 1.77 -0.52 -0.47
C LEU A 84 2.73 -1.66 -0.79
N GLU A 85 2.23 -2.69 -1.48
CA GLU A 85 3.03 -3.76 -2.06
C GLU A 85 3.14 -3.50 -3.56
N VAL A 86 4.38 -3.53 -4.08
CA VAL A 86 4.66 -3.39 -5.52
C VAL A 86 5.28 -4.71 -5.97
N LEU A 87 4.61 -5.38 -6.90
CA LEU A 87 5.08 -6.59 -7.57
C LEU A 87 5.52 -6.21 -8.99
N LEU A 88 6.75 -6.53 -9.33
CA LEU A 88 7.28 -6.36 -10.68
C LEU A 88 7.96 -7.66 -11.11
N THR A 89 7.43 -8.27 -12.16
CA THR A 89 7.97 -9.45 -12.84
C THR A 89 7.98 -9.18 -14.36
N PRO A 90 8.67 -10.00 -15.18
CA PRO A 90 8.67 -9.82 -16.64
C PRO A 90 7.28 -9.86 -17.30
N TYR A 91 6.30 -10.45 -16.64
CA TYR A 91 4.94 -10.63 -17.16
C TYR A 91 3.88 -9.85 -16.38
N LEU A 92 4.24 -9.26 -15.23
CA LEU A 92 3.28 -8.55 -14.40
C LEU A 92 3.90 -7.33 -13.71
N PHE A 93 3.19 -6.21 -13.79
CA PHE A 93 3.33 -5.11 -12.86
C PHE A 93 2.05 -4.97 -12.05
N GLY A 94 2.12 -5.27 -10.75
CA GLY A 94 0.98 -5.24 -9.84
C GLY A 94 1.26 -4.36 -8.62
N THR A 95 0.24 -3.66 -8.15
CA THR A 95 0.31 -2.90 -6.90
C THR A 95 -0.89 -3.23 -6.02
N GLU A 96 -0.65 -3.47 -4.74
CA GLU A 96 -1.69 -3.63 -3.72
C GLU A 96 -1.54 -2.53 -2.68
N MET A 97 -2.60 -1.76 -2.45
CA MET A 97 -2.64 -0.76 -1.40
C MET A 97 -3.78 -1.05 -0.44
N TYR A 98 -3.48 -1.08 0.86
CA TYR A 98 -4.51 -1.19 1.89
C TYR A 98 -4.15 -0.33 3.10
N GLU A 99 -5.15 0.22 3.77
CA GLU A 99 -4.95 0.85 5.09
C GLU A 99 -4.72 -0.27 6.13
N PRO A 100 -3.59 -0.27 6.87
CA PRO A 100 -3.40 -1.15 8.00
C PRO A 100 -4.51 -0.91 8.99
N LYS A 101 -5.42 -1.88 9.13
CA LYS A 101 -6.38 -1.87 10.23
C LYS A 101 -5.60 -2.02 11.53
N ALA A 102 -6.13 -1.46 12.62
CA ALA A 102 -5.61 -1.77 13.96
C ALA A 102 -5.46 -3.29 14.07
N PRO A 103 -4.35 -3.79 14.65
CA PRO A 103 -4.13 -5.22 14.75
C PRO A 103 -5.39 -5.85 15.35
N ARG A 104 -5.94 -6.83 14.62
CA ARG A 104 -7.07 -7.60 15.15
C ARG A 104 -6.57 -8.27 16.42
N LYS A 105 -7.47 -8.50 17.39
CA LYS A 105 -7.15 -9.27 18.60
C LYS A 105 -6.96 -10.74 18.24
N THR A 106 -5.87 -11.07 17.57
CA THR A 106 -5.46 -12.45 17.30
C THR A 106 -4.83 -13.06 18.54
N ALA A 107 -4.66 -14.38 18.55
CA ALA A 107 -3.98 -15.06 19.63
C ALA A 107 -2.55 -14.53 19.82
N GLU A 108 -1.83 -14.32 18.70
CA GLU A 108 -0.50 -13.72 18.67
C GLU A 108 -0.47 -12.31 19.26
N TYR A 109 -1.51 -11.50 19.00
CA TYR A 109 -1.59 -10.14 19.52
C TYR A 109 -1.78 -10.13 21.05
N GLU A 110 -2.67 -10.98 21.58
CA GLU A 110 -2.86 -11.08 23.02
C GLU A 110 -1.62 -11.68 23.71
N HIS A 111 -0.96 -12.66 23.10
CA HIS A 111 0.29 -13.22 23.62
C HIS A 111 1.42 -12.18 23.70
N ALA A 112 1.64 -11.41 22.62
CA ALA A 112 2.61 -10.31 22.62
C ALA A 112 2.32 -9.31 23.75
N LYS A 113 1.05 -9.00 23.97
CA LYS A 113 0.60 -8.07 25.00
C LYS A 113 0.74 -8.63 26.42
N GLU A 114 0.57 -9.93 26.62
CA GLU A 114 0.86 -10.62 27.89
C GLU A 114 2.35 -10.55 28.21
N LEU A 115 3.21 -10.90 27.25
CA LEU A 115 4.67 -10.78 27.40
C LEU A 115 5.08 -9.34 27.71
N ILE A 116 4.52 -8.34 27.02
CA ILE A 116 4.82 -6.92 27.29
C ILE A 116 4.35 -6.47 28.67
N LYS A 117 3.30 -7.07 29.23
CA LYS A 117 2.73 -6.71 30.55
C LYS A 117 3.25 -7.57 31.69
N SER A 118 4.07 -8.59 31.42
CA SER A 118 4.64 -9.46 32.45
C SER A 118 5.48 -8.66 33.45
N GLN A 119 5.49 -9.14 34.69
CA GLN A 119 6.28 -8.60 35.80
C GLN A 119 7.63 -9.31 35.96
N GLU A 120 8.03 -10.09 34.96
CA GLU A 120 9.32 -10.79 34.91
C GLU A 120 10.51 -9.80 34.89
N PRO A 121 11.71 -10.24 35.32
CA PRO A 121 12.94 -9.47 35.12
C PRO A 121 13.12 -9.03 33.67
N VAL A 122 13.72 -7.86 33.46
CA VAL A 122 13.86 -7.24 32.13
C VAL A 122 14.59 -8.18 31.17
N GLU A 123 15.61 -8.89 31.65
CA GLU A 123 16.41 -9.83 30.88
C GLU A 123 15.58 -11.04 30.40
N THR A 124 14.75 -11.61 31.28
CA THR A 124 13.82 -12.71 30.95
C THR A 124 12.80 -12.26 29.93
N LYS A 125 12.20 -11.09 30.16
CA LYS A 125 11.20 -10.49 29.27
C LYS A 125 11.74 -10.22 27.88
N ILE A 126 12.97 -9.70 27.77
CA ILE A 126 13.64 -9.48 26.48
C ILE A 126 13.86 -10.82 25.76
N ARG A 127 14.28 -11.87 26.49
CA ARG A 127 14.47 -13.21 25.92
C ARG A 127 13.15 -13.78 25.38
N GLU A 128 12.10 -13.77 26.18
CA GLU A 128 10.78 -14.27 25.78
C GLU A 128 10.23 -13.52 24.56
N LEU A 129 10.37 -12.19 24.54
CA LEU A 129 9.98 -11.39 23.38
C LEU A 129 10.83 -11.71 22.15
N ALA A 130 12.13 -11.97 22.30
CA ALA A 130 12.98 -12.34 21.18
C ALA A 130 12.63 -13.73 20.62
N GLU A 131 12.33 -14.70 21.49
CA GLU A 131 11.87 -16.03 21.08
C GLU A 131 10.52 -15.94 20.35
N PHE A 132 9.58 -15.15 20.87
CA PHE A 132 8.30 -14.92 20.23
C PHE A 132 8.43 -14.17 18.89
N LEU A 133 9.34 -13.19 18.78
CA LEU A 133 9.62 -12.52 17.51
C LEU A 133 10.10 -13.50 16.44
N ARG A 134 10.97 -14.45 16.80
CA ARG A 134 11.43 -15.49 15.88
C ARG A 134 10.26 -16.35 15.37
N GLU A 135 9.37 -16.77 16.27
CA GLU A 135 8.17 -17.54 15.90
C GLU A 135 7.28 -16.77 14.91
N ILE A 136 7.09 -15.46 15.15
CA ILE A 136 6.30 -14.60 14.27
C ILE A 136 6.97 -14.45 12.89
N GLU A 137 8.28 -14.27 12.84
CA GLU A 137 9.02 -14.19 11.57
C GLU A 137 8.93 -15.49 10.76
N GLU A 138 9.00 -16.65 11.41
CA GLU A 138 8.83 -17.96 10.77
C GLU A 138 7.41 -18.11 10.20
N LYS A 139 6.36 -17.82 11.00
CA LYS A 139 4.97 -17.83 10.54
C LYS A 139 4.73 -16.88 9.36
N ILE A 140 5.27 -15.67 9.41
CA ILE A 140 5.18 -14.70 8.30
C ILE A 140 5.84 -15.29 7.04
N SER A 141 7.02 -15.88 7.17
CA SER A 141 7.76 -16.46 6.04
C SER A 141 7.05 -17.65 5.41
N GLU A 142 6.39 -18.49 6.20
CA GLU A 142 5.54 -19.58 5.71
C GLU A 142 4.32 -19.07 4.96
N HIS A 143 3.58 -18.12 5.54
CA HIS A 143 2.42 -17.52 4.88
C HIS A 143 2.79 -16.78 3.59
N MET A 144 3.95 -16.12 3.55
CA MET A 144 4.44 -15.46 2.35
C MET A 144 4.75 -16.47 1.23
N ARG A 145 5.39 -17.60 1.55
CA ARG A 145 5.65 -18.68 0.57
C ARG A 145 4.36 -19.25 0.01
N ALA A 146 3.42 -19.61 0.88
CA ALA A 146 2.11 -20.11 0.45
C ALA A 146 1.34 -19.09 -0.40
N LYS A 147 1.38 -17.78 -0.06
CA LYS A 147 0.81 -16.71 -0.89
C LYS A 147 1.48 -16.68 -2.27
N GLN A 148 2.81 -16.74 -2.34
CA GLN A 148 3.57 -16.69 -3.59
C GLN A 148 3.21 -17.86 -4.53
N GLU A 149 3.17 -19.09 -4.01
CA GLU A 149 2.81 -20.27 -4.80
C GLU A 149 1.39 -20.16 -5.40
N LEU A 150 0.43 -19.68 -4.60
CA LEU A 150 -0.95 -19.45 -5.08
C LEU A 150 -1.03 -18.30 -6.08
N GLU A 151 -0.22 -17.26 -5.91
CA GLU A 151 -0.15 -16.13 -6.83
C GLU A 151 0.35 -16.59 -8.21
N GLU A 152 1.39 -17.42 -8.28
CA GLU A 152 1.91 -17.95 -9.54
C GLU A 152 0.85 -18.77 -10.30
N VAL A 153 0.10 -19.62 -9.58
CA VAL A 153 -1.00 -20.39 -10.16
C VAL A 153 -2.12 -19.46 -10.66
N ARG A 154 -2.47 -18.42 -9.89
CA ARG A 154 -3.46 -17.42 -10.32
C ARG A 154 -3.04 -16.74 -11.62
N LEU A 155 -1.79 -16.28 -11.71
CA LEU A 155 -1.27 -15.59 -12.89
C LEU A 155 -1.26 -16.49 -14.13
N LEU A 156 -0.91 -17.76 -13.97
CA LEU A 156 -0.97 -18.74 -15.07
C LEU A 156 -2.39 -18.88 -15.60
N ALA A 157 -3.38 -19.02 -14.71
CA ALA A 157 -4.79 -19.15 -15.08
C ALA A 157 -5.32 -17.86 -15.74
N GLU A 158 -5.04 -16.69 -15.15
CA GLU A 158 -5.42 -15.38 -15.70
C GLU A 158 -4.84 -15.19 -17.10
N ALA A 159 -3.55 -15.44 -17.31
CA ALA A 159 -2.90 -15.32 -18.61
C ALA A 159 -3.49 -16.28 -19.66
N TYR A 160 -3.86 -17.50 -19.26
CA TYR A 160 -4.48 -18.45 -20.17
C TYR A 160 -5.90 -18.02 -20.58
N ILE A 161 -6.72 -17.60 -19.62
CA ILE A 161 -8.06 -17.06 -19.90
C ILE A 161 -7.95 -15.83 -20.81
N GLU A 162 -7.01 -14.93 -20.52
CA GLU A 162 -6.77 -13.74 -21.33
C GLU A 162 -6.47 -14.09 -22.79
N ASN A 163 -5.57 -15.05 -23.03
CA ASN A 163 -5.23 -15.51 -24.37
C ASN A 163 -6.42 -16.13 -25.11
N LEU A 164 -7.25 -16.93 -24.42
CA LEU A 164 -8.47 -17.50 -25.02
C LEU A 164 -9.49 -16.41 -25.34
N MET A 165 -9.72 -15.48 -24.42
CA MET A 165 -10.62 -14.35 -24.62
C MET A 165 -10.15 -13.45 -25.77
N ARG A 166 -8.84 -13.25 -25.95
CA ARG A 166 -8.27 -12.53 -27.11
C ARG A 166 -8.57 -13.24 -28.42
N ARG A 167 -8.47 -14.57 -28.48
CA ARG A 167 -8.80 -15.35 -29.69
C ARG A 167 -10.29 -15.22 -30.04
N ILE A 168 -11.17 -15.39 -29.06
CA ILE A 168 -12.63 -15.23 -29.26
C ILE A 168 -12.93 -13.80 -29.71
N ALA A 169 -12.30 -12.79 -29.10
CA ALA A 169 -12.45 -11.40 -29.50
C ALA A 169 -11.96 -11.11 -30.93
N GLN A 170 -11.08 -11.91 -31.52
CA GLN A 170 -10.68 -11.73 -32.92
C GLN A 170 -11.71 -12.33 -33.89
N GLU A 171 -12.50 -13.30 -33.44
CA GLU A 171 -13.48 -14.02 -34.26
C GLU A 171 -14.87 -13.37 -34.17
N SER A 172 -15.32 -12.98 -32.97
CA SER A 172 -16.67 -12.47 -32.75
C SER A 172 -16.78 -11.63 -31.47
N GLU A 173 -17.14 -10.34 -31.62
CA GLU A 173 -17.41 -9.44 -30.48
C GLU A 173 -18.58 -9.94 -29.63
N LYS A 174 -19.59 -10.50 -30.30
CA LYS A 174 -20.80 -10.99 -29.64
C LYS A 174 -20.51 -12.20 -28.75
N GLU A 175 -19.73 -13.16 -29.24
CA GLU A 175 -19.35 -14.34 -28.46
C GLU A 175 -18.47 -13.97 -27.27
N PHE A 176 -17.58 -12.99 -27.44
CA PHE A 176 -16.80 -12.44 -26.34
C PHE A 176 -17.70 -11.87 -25.24
N ASP A 177 -18.70 -11.05 -25.60
CA ASP A 177 -19.60 -10.41 -24.62
C ASP A 177 -20.50 -11.43 -23.91
N GLU A 178 -20.99 -12.43 -24.63
CA GLU A 178 -21.81 -13.51 -24.08
C GLU A 178 -21.01 -14.33 -23.06
N LEU A 179 -19.81 -14.77 -23.44
CA LEU A 179 -18.93 -15.53 -22.56
C LEU A 179 -18.47 -14.70 -21.36
N LEU A 180 -18.11 -13.42 -21.57
CA LEU A 180 -17.69 -12.55 -20.47
C LEU A 180 -18.79 -12.41 -19.42
N LYS A 181 -20.05 -12.23 -19.82
CA LYS A 181 -21.19 -12.15 -18.89
C LYS A 181 -21.41 -13.45 -18.12
N GLU A 182 -21.20 -14.59 -18.76
CA GLU A 182 -21.33 -15.90 -18.13
C GLU A 182 -20.28 -16.11 -17.03
N ILE A 183 -19.02 -15.73 -17.31
CA ILE A 183 -17.90 -15.97 -16.38
C ILE A 183 -17.69 -14.85 -15.35
N GLU A 184 -18.24 -13.64 -15.57
CA GLU A 184 -18.08 -12.46 -14.70
C GLU A 184 -18.31 -12.75 -13.19
N PRO A 185 -19.31 -13.56 -12.77
CA PRO A 185 -19.54 -13.84 -11.35
C PRO A 185 -18.39 -14.60 -10.65
N PHE A 186 -17.55 -15.31 -11.41
CA PHE A 186 -16.47 -16.14 -10.87
C PHE A 186 -15.11 -15.42 -10.87
N LEU A 187 -15.00 -14.30 -11.58
CA LEU A 187 -13.74 -13.61 -11.77
C LEU A 187 -13.52 -12.51 -10.73
N PRO A 188 -12.26 -12.28 -10.31
CA PRO A 188 -11.90 -11.08 -9.57
C PRO A 188 -12.30 -9.82 -10.34
N LYS A 189 -12.81 -8.81 -9.63
CA LYS A 189 -13.24 -7.52 -10.21
C LYS A 189 -12.16 -6.88 -11.07
N GLU A 190 -10.91 -7.02 -10.66
CA GLU A 190 -9.77 -6.43 -11.33
C GLU A 190 -9.45 -7.13 -12.65
N PHE A 191 -9.55 -8.46 -12.70
CA PHE A 191 -9.34 -9.22 -13.93
C PHE A 191 -10.47 -8.97 -14.95
N ILE A 192 -11.70 -8.78 -14.50
CA ILE A 192 -12.82 -8.35 -15.36
C ILE A 192 -12.51 -7.03 -16.06
N ASN A 193 -11.91 -6.07 -15.36
CA ASN A 193 -11.55 -4.79 -15.95
C ASN A 193 -10.45 -4.94 -17.02
N GLU A 194 -9.51 -5.87 -16.81
CA GLU A 194 -8.48 -6.18 -17.80
C GLU A 194 -9.09 -6.80 -19.07
N LEU A 195 -10.00 -7.78 -18.93
CA LEU A 195 -10.71 -8.35 -20.08
C LEU A 195 -11.53 -7.29 -20.84
N LYS A 196 -12.21 -6.38 -20.12
CA LYS A 196 -12.94 -5.26 -20.74
C LYS A 196 -12.02 -4.29 -21.48
N ARG A 197 -10.76 -4.15 -21.04
CA ARG A 197 -9.75 -3.33 -21.72
C ARG A 197 -9.30 -3.95 -23.04
N ILE A 198 -9.11 -5.26 -23.08
CA ILE A 198 -8.77 -6.01 -24.30
C ILE A 198 -9.81 -5.75 -25.40
N LYS A 199 -11.09 -5.82 -25.02
CA LYS A 199 -12.19 -5.47 -25.93
C LYS A 199 -12.02 -4.04 -26.47
N LYS A 200 -11.78 -3.07 -25.60
CA LYS A 200 -11.57 -1.68 -26.04
C LYS A 200 -10.40 -1.58 -27.02
N GLU A 201 -9.27 -2.21 -26.74
CA GLU A 201 -8.07 -2.14 -27.60
C GLU A 201 -8.29 -2.77 -28.99
N LEU A 202 -9.08 -3.85 -29.08
CA LEU A 202 -9.35 -4.54 -30.35
C LEU A 202 -10.43 -3.85 -31.20
N TYR A 203 -11.38 -3.16 -30.56
CA TYR A 203 -12.57 -2.60 -31.22
C TYR A 203 -12.63 -1.07 -31.23
N SER A 204 -11.65 -0.37 -30.62
CA SER A 204 -11.51 1.08 -30.79
C SER A 204 -10.86 1.39 -32.13
N VAL A 205 -11.69 1.50 -33.17
CA VAL A 205 -11.41 2.24 -34.41
C VAL A 205 -12.16 3.56 -34.35
#